data_AF-A0A256C3B8-F1
#
_entry.id   AF-A0A256C3B8-F1
#
_cell.length_a   1.000
_cell.length_b   1.000
_cell.length_c   1.000
_cell.angle_alpha   90.00
_cell.angle_beta   90.00
_cell.angle_gamma   90.00
#
_symmetry.space_group_name_H-M   'P 1'
#
loop_
_entity.id
_entity.type
_entity.pdbx_description
1 polymer ?
#
loop_
_entity_poly.entity_id
_entity_poly.type
_entity_poly.pdbx_seq_one_letter_code
_entity_poly.pdbx_strand_id
1 'polypeptide(L)'
;MIGKKYITVTAQGALYAVQKSTTNQAVRNVLLKLLSMKESPELSDDLICQLTGFDADKIKLAKAIFYQLEIMHFIQAETKVVSVPMINFENDLPSMLSMYSSLGKALLSDQLGFLLGNVGFPDEELNGIAAMSTRLAALYDDSYATVSNILGGHSHVGVGITNYQGMTQLGIYAMDVSGNQFTLTIAGIPFLNQKAFRDLIWVLVYRYGNVKFKKN
;
A
#
# COMPACT_ATOMS: atom_id res chain seq x y z
N MET A 1 -1.53 -30.58 -16.79
CA MET A 1 -0.33 -29.91 -16.25
C MET A 1 -0.79 -28.74 -15.42
N ILE A 2 -0.63 -28.78 -14.09
CA ILE A 2 -0.86 -27.60 -13.25
C ILE A 2 0.32 -26.67 -13.53
N GLY A 3 0.08 -25.58 -14.25
CA GLY A 3 1.14 -24.62 -14.60
C GLY A 3 1.76 -23.99 -13.35
N LYS A 4 2.99 -23.48 -13.50
CA LYS A 4 3.66 -22.68 -12.46
C LYS A 4 2.76 -21.53 -12.02
N LYS A 5 2.68 -21.29 -10.71
CA LYS A 5 1.93 -20.18 -10.13
C LYS A 5 2.90 -19.17 -9.55
N TYR A 6 2.72 -17.91 -9.90
CA TYR A 6 3.51 -16.80 -9.38
C TYR A 6 2.65 -15.95 -8.47
N ILE A 7 3.17 -15.55 -7.31
CA ILE A 7 2.36 -14.85 -6.31
C ILE A 7 2.55 -13.35 -6.42
N THR A 8 1.45 -12.61 -6.52
CA THR A 8 1.41 -11.16 -6.39
C THR A 8 0.49 -10.73 -5.26
N VAL A 9 0.63 -9.48 -4.85
CA VAL A 9 -0.27 -8.83 -3.89
C VAL A 9 -1.49 -8.27 -4.63
N THR A 10 -2.68 -8.25 -4.02
CA THR A 10 -3.87 -7.57 -4.55
C THR A 10 -3.86 -6.08 -4.19
N ALA A 11 -4.77 -5.27 -4.73
CA ALA A 11 -4.89 -3.87 -4.31
C ALA A 11 -5.21 -3.73 -2.81
N GLN A 12 -6.08 -4.60 -2.29
CA GLN A 12 -6.41 -4.65 -0.87
C GLN A 12 -5.22 -5.08 -0.02
N GLY A 13 -4.48 -6.12 -0.44
CA GLY A 13 -3.27 -6.54 0.25
C GLY A 13 -2.18 -5.47 0.24
N ALA A 14 -2.02 -4.73 -0.86
CA ALA A 14 -1.06 -3.64 -0.95
C ALA A 14 -1.42 -2.51 0.01
N LEU A 15 -2.70 -2.15 0.07
CA LEU A 15 -3.20 -1.15 1.00
C LEU A 15 -3.00 -1.57 2.47
N TYR A 16 -3.24 -2.84 2.79
CA TYR A 16 -2.96 -3.38 4.12
C TYR A 16 -1.46 -3.35 4.45
N ALA A 17 -0.60 -3.64 3.48
CA ALA A 17 0.85 -3.68 3.66
C ALA A 17 1.42 -2.33 4.12
N VAL A 18 0.84 -1.22 3.65
CA VAL A 18 1.28 0.14 3.95
C VAL A 18 0.52 0.80 5.10
N GLN A 19 -0.31 0.07 5.84
CA GLN A 19 -0.84 0.58 7.10
C GLN A 19 0.30 0.68 8.13
N LYS A 20 0.35 1.80 8.86
CA LYS A 20 1.30 1.97 9.97
C LYS A 20 1.01 1.02 11.12
N SER A 21 -0.27 0.90 11.47
CA SER A 21 -0.75 0.03 12.54
C SER A 21 -1.62 -1.07 11.94
N THR A 22 -1.28 -2.33 12.21
CA THR A 22 -2.05 -3.49 11.75
C THR A 22 -2.28 -4.47 12.88
N THR A 23 -3.40 -5.19 12.83
CA THR A 23 -3.73 -6.24 13.80
C THR A 23 -2.90 -7.52 13.61
N ASN A 24 -2.32 -7.72 12.42
CA ASN A 24 -1.51 -8.89 12.09
C ASN A 24 -0.20 -8.50 11.40
N GLN A 25 0.81 -8.23 12.22
CA GLN A 25 2.13 -7.83 11.75
C GLN A 25 2.80 -8.91 10.88
N ALA A 26 2.53 -10.19 11.13
CA ALA A 26 3.12 -11.28 10.36
C ALA A 26 2.61 -11.28 8.90
N VAL A 27 1.30 -11.11 8.71
CA VAL A 27 0.66 -10.93 7.40
C VAL A 27 1.22 -9.70 6.68
N ARG A 28 1.28 -8.55 7.37
CA ARG A 28 1.87 -7.31 6.83
C ARG A 28 3.31 -7.50 6.35
N ASN A 29 4.14 -8.18 7.16
CA ASN A 29 5.54 -8.42 6.83
C ASN A 29 5.71 -9.29 5.57
N VAL A 30 4.86 -10.29 5.36
CA VAL A 30 4.89 -11.10 4.13
C VAL A 30 4.54 -10.24 2.91
N LEU A 31 3.52 -9.38 3.02
CA LEU A 31 3.11 -8.49 1.94
C LEU A 31 4.21 -7.50 1.56
N LEU A 32 4.85 -6.88 2.55
CA LEU A 32 5.99 -5.99 2.31
C LEU A 32 7.16 -6.72 1.65
N LYS A 33 7.45 -7.97 2.05
CA LYS A 33 8.49 -8.78 1.39
C LYS A 33 8.14 -9.08 -0.07
N LEU A 34 6.90 -9.46 -0.37
CA LEU A 34 6.45 -9.67 -1.74
C LEU A 34 6.58 -8.38 -2.58
N LEU A 35 6.14 -7.24 -2.04
CA LEU A 35 6.24 -5.93 -2.70
C LEU A 35 7.68 -5.40 -2.79
N SER A 36 8.63 -5.95 -2.03
CA SER A 36 10.06 -5.61 -2.15
C SER A 36 10.78 -6.41 -3.23
N MET A 37 10.15 -7.45 -3.78
CA MET A 37 10.72 -8.23 -4.87
C MET A 37 10.50 -7.50 -6.20
N LYS A 38 11.49 -7.60 -7.09
CA LYS A 38 11.41 -7.03 -8.45
C LYS A 38 10.33 -7.72 -9.30
N GLU A 39 10.09 -9.00 -9.04
CA GLU A 39 9.21 -9.86 -9.81
C GLU A 39 8.43 -10.78 -8.88
N SER A 40 7.25 -11.22 -9.33
CA SER A 40 6.44 -12.19 -8.60
C SER A 40 7.16 -13.53 -8.53
N PRO A 41 7.45 -14.05 -7.33
CA PRO A 41 8.15 -15.31 -7.18
C PRO A 41 7.23 -16.50 -7.48
N GLU A 42 7.81 -17.60 -7.96
CA GLU A 42 7.11 -18.87 -8.11
C GLU A 42 6.75 -19.44 -6.73
N LEU A 43 5.50 -19.86 -6.54
CA LEU A 43 5.02 -20.41 -5.28
C LEU A 43 5.72 -21.74 -4.96
N SER A 44 6.43 -21.78 -3.84
CA SER A 44 7.04 -22.98 -3.28
C SER A 44 7.01 -22.95 -1.75
N ASP A 45 7.19 -24.10 -1.11
CA ASP A 45 7.29 -24.20 0.35
C ASP A 45 8.50 -23.41 0.88
N ASP A 46 9.62 -23.42 0.16
CA ASP A 46 10.82 -22.64 0.50
C ASP A 46 10.55 -21.13 0.46
N LEU A 47 9.82 -20.66 -0.56
CA LEU A 47 9.40 -19.26 -0.64
C LEU A 47 8.50 -18.89 0.54
N ILE A 48 7.53 -19.73 0.89
CA ILE A 48 6.63 -19.47 2.01
C ILE A 48 7.45 -19.32 3.30
N CYS A 49 8.36 -20.25 3.58
CA CYS A 49 9.27 -20.17 4.73
C CYS A 49 10.13 -18.89 4.72
N GLN A 50 10.70 -18.52 3.56
CA GLN A 50 11.48 -17.29 3.41
C GLN A 50 10.66 -16.02 3.70
N LEU A 51 9.43 -15.96 3.17
CA LEU A 51 8.52 -14.84 3.36
C LEU A 51 8.05 -14.73 4.81
N THR A 52 7.72 -15.83 5.46
CA THR A 52 7.27 -15.81 6.86
C THR A 52 8.43 -15.74 7.85
N GLY A 53 9.65 -16.09 7.44
CA GLY A 53 10.84 -16.19 8.29
C GLY A 53 10.85 -17.42 9.20
N PHE A 54 10.08 -18.46 8.86
CA PHE A 54 10.07 -19.74 9.55
C PHE A 54 11.08 -20.69 8.89
N ASP A 55 11.67 -21.57 9.70
CA ASP A 55 12.53 -22.64 9.23
C ASP A 55 11.69 -23.78 8.62
N ALA A 56 12.30 -24.64 7.79
CA ALA A 56 11.60 -25.66 7.02
C ALA A 56 10.85 -26.69 7.89
N ASP A 57 11.35 -26.99 9.10
CA ASP A 57 10.68 -27.86 10.08
C ASP A 57 9.38 -27.26 10.63
N LYS A 58 9.16 -25.95 10.47
CA LYS A 58 7.97 -25.21 10.90
C LYS A 58 7.04 -24.81 9.74
N ILE A 59 7.12 -25.51 8.60
CA ILE A 59 6.31 -25.23 7.40
C ILE A 59 4.80 -25.12 7.66
N LYS A 60 4.24 -25.86 8.63
CA LYS A 60 2.81 -25.77 8.98
C LYS A 60 2.42 -24.38 9.51
N LEU A 61 3.28 -23.75 10.32
CA LEU A 61 3.06 -22.39 10.83
C LEU A 61 3.21 -21.36 9.72
N ALA A 62 4.19 -21.56 8.83
CA ALA A 62 4.40 -20.71 7.66
C ALA A 62 3.17 -20.73 6.72
N LYS A 63 2.66 -21.93 6.42
CA LYS A 63 1.44 -22.12 5.62
C LYS A 63 0.19 -21.55 6.29
N ALA A 64 0.11 -21.52 7.62
CA ALA A 64 -1.02 -20.89 8.30
C ALA A 64 -1.09 -19.37 8.05
N ILE A 65 0.05 -18.66 8.06
CA ILE A 65 0.09 -17.22 7.68
C ILE A 65 -0.28 -17.07 6.20
N PHE A 66 0.23 -17.94 5.34
CA PHE A 66 -0.07 -17.88 3.91
C PHE A 66 -1.56 -18.12 3.61
N TYR A 67 -2.19 -19.07 4.31
CA TYR A 67 -3.61 -19.33 4.24
C TYR A 67 -4.46 -18.14 4.71
N GLN A 68 -4.00 -17.39 5.72
CA GLN A 68 -4.65 -16.14 6.11
C GLN A 68 -4.62 -15.10 4.99
N LEU A 69 -3.48 -14.94 4.29
CA LEU A 69 -3.37 -14.04 3.14
C LEU A 69 -4.36 -14.42 2.02
N GLU A 70 -4.58 -15.71 1.79
CA GLU A 70 -5.54 -16.22 0.80
C GLU A 70 -7.00 -15.94 1.20
N ILE A 71 -7.38 -16.26 2.45
CA ILE A 71 -8.74 -16.00 2.96
C ILE A 71 -9.07 -14.50 2.92
N MET A 72 -8.09 -13.65 3.24
CA MET A 72 -8.26 -12.20 3.22
C MET A 72 -8.21 -11.60 1.82
N HIS A 73 -7.97 -12.41 0.78
CA HIS A 73 -7.78 -11.97 -0.61
C HIS A 73 -6.67 -10.92 -0.77
N PHE A 74 -5.63 -11.00 0.06
CA PHE A 74 -4.49 -10.08 0.02
C PHE A 74 -3.44 -10.46 -1.02
N ILE A 75 -3.44 -11.72 -1.44
CA ILE A 75 -2.57 -12.24 -2.49
C ILE A 75 -3.40 -12.89 -3.60
N GLN A 76 -2.80 -13.00 -4.78
CA GLN A 76 -3.36 -13.68 -5.93
C GLN A 76 -2.28 -14.47 -6.67
N ALA A 77 -2.69 -15.53 -7.34
CA ALA A 77 -1.81 -16.35 -8.17
C ALA A 77 -1.94 -15.94 -9.64
N GLU A 78 -0.80 -15.70 -10.27
CA GLU A 78 -0.64 -15.37 -11.68
C GLU A 78 -0.09 -16.57 -12.45
N THR A 79 -0.48 -16.68 -13.73
CA THR A 79 0.02 -17.74 -14.63
C THR A 79 1.37 -17.39 -15.27
N LYS A 80 1.80 -16.14 -15.13
CA LYS A 80 3.07 -15.60 -15.64
C LYS A 80 3.72 -14.70 -14.59
N VAL A 81 5.03 -14.53 -14.70
CA VAL A 81 5.77 -13.56 -13.90
C VAL A 81 5.22 -12.15 -14.15
N VAL A 82 5.07 -11.38 -13.08
CA VAL A 82 4.69 -9.97 -13.07
C VAL A 82 5.82 -9.21 -12.42
N SER A 83 6.29 -8.13 -13.05
CA SER A 83 7.37 -7.30 -12.52
C SER A 83 6.82 -6.02 -11.91
N VAL A 84 7.58 -5.44 -10.97
CA VAL A 84 7.36 -4.07 -10.53
C VAL A 84 7.34 -3.14 -11.75
N PRO A 85 6.38 -2.20 -11.84
CA PRO A 85 6.38 -1.22 -12.91
C PRO A 85 7.68 -0.42 -12.93
N MET A 86 8.34 -0.36 -14.09
CA MET A 86 9.44 0.58 -14.28
C MET A 86 8.85 1.93 -14.65
N ILE A 87 8.89 2.87 -13.71
CA ILE A 87 8.39 4.23 -13.92
C ILE A 87 9.49 5.25 -13.69
N ASN A 88 9.48 6.30 -14.50
CA ASN A 88 10.13 7.57 -14.19
C ASN A 88 9.15 8.41 -13.36
N PHE A 89 9.47 8.68 -12.10
CA PHE A 89 8.57 9.41 -11.19
C PHE A 89 8.20 10.81 -11.71
N GLU A 90 9.12 11.53 -12.36
CA GLU A 90 8.83 12.89 -12.85
C GLU A 90 7.80 12.88 -13.98
N ASN A 91 7.88 11.87 -14.86
CA ASN A 91 7.06 11.83 -16.07
C ASN A 91 5.80 10.96 -15.93
N ASP A 92 5.90 9.83 -15.23
CA ASP A 92 4.85 8.81 -15.22
C ASP A 92 3.92 8.95 -13.99
N LEU A 93 4.42 9.44 -12.86
CA LEU A 93 3.63 9.52 -11.63
C LEU A 93 2.38 10.39 -11.77
N PRO A 94 2.39 11.57 -12.44
CA PRO A 94 1.17 12.35 -12.64
C PRO A 94 0.07 11.56 -13.37
N SER A 95 0.44 10.77 -14.37
CA SER A 95 -0.50 9.93 -15.11
C SER A 95 -1.11 8.85 -14.20
N MET A 96 -0.29 8.22 -13.34
CA MET A 96 -0.74 7.26 -12.34
C MET A 96 -1.68 7.88 -11.32
N LEU A 97 -1.31 9.05 -10.78
CA LEU A 97 -2.09 9.79 -9.79
C LEU A 97 -3.48 10.15 -10.30
N SER A 98 -3.60 10.50 -11.58
CA SER A 98 -4.90 10.88 -12.16
C SER A 98 -5.91 9.74 -12.13
N MET A 99 -5.45 8.49 -12.22
CA MET A 99 -6.30 7.29 -12.17
C MET A 99 -6.92 7.03 -10.80
N TYR A 100 -6.44 7.68 -9.73
CA TYR A 100 -6.94 7.46 -8.36
C TYR A 100 -8.06 8.42 -7.97
N SER A 101 -8.36 9.41 -8.79
CA SER A 101 -9.31 10.48 -8.49
C SER A 101 -10.41 10.53 -9.53
N SER A 102 -11.67 10.59 -9.09
CA SER A 102 -12.79 10.90 -9.99
C SER A 102 -12.72 12.30 -10.61
N LEU A 103 -11.87 13.19 -10.07
CA LEU A 103 -11.66 14.55 -10.56
C LEU A 103 -10.30 14.72 -11.25
N GLY A 104 -9.50 13.66 -11.36
CA GLY A 104 -8.14 13.71 -11.88
C GLY A 104 -7.19 14.57 -11.04
N LYS A 105 -7.48 14.79 -9.76
CA LYS A 105 -6.65 15.59 -8.85
C LYS A 105 -6.08 14.73 -7.72
N ALA A 106 -4.77 14.61 -7.68
CA ALA A 106 -4.07 13.89 -6.62
C ALA A 106 -2.65 14.41 -6.41
N LEU A 107 -2.14 14.22 -5.20
CA LEU A 107 -0.83 14.68 -4.76
C LEU A 107 -0.20 13.61 -3.87
N LEU A 108 1.06 13.26 -4.14
CA LEU A 108 1.84 12.37 -3.30
C LEU A 108 3.00 13.16 -2.69
N SER A 109 3.10 13.14 -1.36
CA SER A 109 4.20 13.74 -0.62
C SER A 109 4.81 12.78 0.40
N ASP A 110 6.02 13.07 0.87
CA ASP A 110 6.61 12.39 2.02
C ASP A 110 6.12 12.97 3.36
N GLN A 111 6.67 12.44 4.45
CA GLN A 111 6.36 12.85 5.83
C GLN A 111 6.74 14.30 6.17
N LEU A 112 7.63 14.92 5.39
CA LEU A 112 8.04 16.31 5.57
C LEU A 112 7.22 17.26 4.69
N GLY A 113 6.33 16.71 3.85
CA GLY A 113 5.53 17.48 2.89
C GLY A 113 6.26 17.77 1.58
N PHE A 114 7.41 17.13 1.32
CA PHE A 114 8.06 17.24 0.02
C PHE A 114 7.27 16.48 -1.04
N LEU A 115 7.01 17.13 -2.18
CA LEU A 115 6.23 16.57 -3.27
C LEU A 115 7.04 15.52 -4.04
N LEU A 116 6.48 14.33 -4.20
CA LEU A 116 6.98 13.31 -5.13
C LEU A 116 6.32 13.43 -6.50
N GLY A 117 5.07 13.88 -6.54
CA GLY A 117 4.32 14.13 -7.77
C GLY A 117 2.93 14.66 -7.47
N ASN A 118 2.34 15.35 -8.44
CA ASN A 118 0.99 15.88 -8.35
C ASN A 118 0.33 15.87 -9.73
N VAL A 119 -1.00 16.00 -9.74
CA VAL A 119 -1.79 16.20 -10.95
C VAL A 119 -3.07 16.97 -10.60
N GLY A 120 -3.47 17.90 -11.47
CA GLY A 120 -4.78 18.57 -11.45
C GLY A 120 -5.02 19.59 -10.34
N PHE A 121 -4.13 19.71 -9.35
CA PHE A 121 -4.14 20.81 -8.38
C PHE A 121 -3.39 22.03 -8.94
N PRO A 122 -3.81 23.27 -8.62
CA PRO A 122 -3.05 24.47 -8.95
C PRO A 122 -1.69 24.50 -8.22
N ASP A 123 -0.65 24.97 -8.91
CA ASP A 123 0.71 25.00 -8.37
C ASP A 123 0.82 25.82 -7.08
N GLU A 124 0.07 26.93 -6.99
CA GLU A 124 0.03 27.79 -5.81
C GLU A 124 -0.56 27.12 -4.56
N GLU A 125 -1.35 26.04 -4.73
CA GLU A 125 -1.99 25.33 -3.62
C GLU A 125 -1.15 24.14 -3.10
N LEU A 126 -0.21 23.62 -3.90
CA LEU A 126 0.46 22.33 -3.64
C LEU A 126 1.15 22.28 -2.26
N ASN A 127 1.88 23.34 -1.89
CA ASN A 127 2.57 23.42 -0.60
C ASN A 127 1.59 23.44 0.56
N GLY A 128 0.47 24.16 0.40
CA GLY A 128 -0.59 24.22 1.40
C GLY A 128 -1.27 22.87 1.59
N ILE A 129 -1.56 22.18 0.48
CA ILE A 129 -2.14 20.83 0.48
C ILE A 129 -1.19 19.84 1.15
N ALA A 130 0.08 19.81 0.79
CA ALA A 130 1.07 18.91 1.38
C ALA A 130 1.19 19.13 2.90
N ALA A 131 1.37 20.39 3.34
CA ALA A 131 1.48 20.72 4.76
C ALA A 131 0.20 20.39 5.55
N MET A 132 -0.98 20.58 4.97
CA MET A 132 -2.25 20.15 5.58
C MET A 132 -2.34 18.63 5.68
N SER A 133 -2.00 17.93 4.60
CA SER A 133 -2.13 16.47 4.49
C SER A 133 -1.23 15.77 5.51
N THR A 134 0.02 16.22 5.67
CA THR A 134 0.94 15.71 6.71
C THR A 134 0.38 15.87 8.12
N ARG A 135 -0.19 17.04 8.45
CA ARG A 135 -0.76 17.28 9.79
C ARG A 135 -1.98 16.41 10.06
N LEU A 136 -2.86 16.24 9.07
CA LEU A 136 -4.04 15.39 9.19
C LEU A 136 -3.68 13.90 9.26
N ALA A 137 -2.66 13.47 8.51
CA ALA A 137 -2.11 12.12 8.60
C ALA A 137 -1.53 11.84 9.99
N ALA A 138 -0.76 12.77 10.56
CA ALA A 138 -0.22 12.64 11.92
C ALA A 138 -1.33 12.58 12.98
N LEU A 139 -2.33 13.45 12.90
CA LEU A 139 -3.47 13.43 13.82
C LEU A 139 -4.25 12.11 13.73
N TYR A 140 -4.45 11.60 12.51
CA TYR A 140 -5.09 10.32 12.28
C TYR A 140 -4.28 9.16 12.86
N ASP A 141 -2.96 9.15 12.66
CA ASP A 141 -2.05 8.14 13.22
C ASP A 141 -2.14 8.12 14.75
N ASP A 142 -2.10 9.29 15.40
CA ASP A 142 -2.21 9.42 16.87
C ASP A 142 -3.58 8.96 17.38
N SER A 143 -4.62 9.09 16.55
CA SER A 143 -5.99 8.71 16.87
C SER A 143 -6.35 7.28 16.43
N TYR A 144 -5.42 6.55 15.81
CA TYR A 144 -5.73 5.31 15.10
C TYR A 144 -6.44 4.28 15.98
N ALA A 145 -5.95 4.05 17.21
CA ALA A 145 -6.54 3.08 18.14
C ALA A 145 -8.00 3.44 18.50
N THR A 146 -8.28 4.72 18.72
CA THR A 146 -9.62 5.21 19.02
C THR A 146 -10.55 5.00 17.82
N VAL A 147 -10.10 5.35 16.62
CA VAL A 147 -10.86 5.15 15.38
C VAL A 147 -11.12 3.67 15.12
N SER A 148 -10.11 2.81 15.30
CA SER A 148 -10.25 1.36 15.15
C SER A 148 -11.30 0.78 16.10
N ASN A 149 -11.37 1.26 17.34
CA ASN A 149 -12.38 0.84 18.29
C ASN A 149 -13.80 1.24 17.84
N ILE A 150 -13.98 2.47 17.35
CA ILE A 150 -15.27 2.96 16.82
C ILE A 150 -15.69 2.13 15.61
N LEU A 151 -14.76 1.80 14.73
CA LEU A 151 -15.01 1.03 13.51
C LEU A 151 -15.05 -0.48 13.75
N GLY A 152 -14.96 -0.96 14.99
CA GLY A 152 -15.03 -2.40 15.30
C GLY A 152 -13.89 -3.22 14.70
N GLY A 153 -12.70 -2.64 14.56
CA GLY A 153 -11.50 -3.33 14.06
C GLY A 153 -11.45 -3.56 12.56
N HIS A 154 -12.39 -3.01 11.77
CA HIS A 154 -12.30 -3.03 10.31
C HIS A 154 -11.09 -2.22 9.84
N SER A 155 -10.36 -2.71 8.83
CA SER A 155 -9.19 -2.01 8.28
C SER A 155 -9.58 -0.65 7.68
N HIS A 156 -8.83 0.40 8.03
CA HIS A 156 -9.02 1.77 7.55
C HIS A 156 -7.67 2.45 7.31
N VAL A 157 -7.61 3.39 6.36
CA VAL A 157 -6.33 3.90 5.79
C VAL A 157 -6.33 5.40 5.49
N GLY A 158 -7.07 6.20 6.25
CA GLY A 158 -7.06 7.64 6.04
C GLY A 158 -8.24 8.38 6.63
N VAL A 159 -8.31 9.66 6.31
CA VAL A 159 -9.36 10.59 6.71
C VAL A 159 -9.89 11.34 5.50
N GLY A 160 -11.14 11.80 5.57
CA GLY A 160 -11.79 12.52 4.47
C GLY A 160 -12.47 13.80 4.94
N ILE A 161 -12.39 14.83 4.09
CA ILE A 161 -13.22 16.04 4.16
C ILE A 161 -14.45 15.78 3.31
N THR A 162 -15.65 16.03 3.86
CA THR A 162 -16.93 15.73 3.21
C THR A 162 -17.68 17.00 2.84
N ASN A 163 -18.48 16.95 1.77
CA ASN A 163 -19.42 18.01 1.43
C ASN A 163 -20.65 17.97 2.35
N TYR A 164 -21.57 18.93 2.16
CA TYR A 164 -22.85 19.00 2.87
C TYR A 164 -23.78 17.79 2.63
N GLN A 165 -23.48 16.94 1.64
CA GLN A 165 -24.21 15.69 1.35
C GLN A 165 -23.53 14.46 1.99
N GLY A 166 -22.41 14.64 2.70
CA GLY A 166 -21.66 13.55 3.33
C GLY A 166 -20.71 12.80 2.39
N MET A 167 -20.52 13.26 1.15
CA MET A 167 -19.58 12.64 0.20
C MET A 167 -18.17 13.21 0.38
N THR A 168 -17.16 12.35 0.35
CA THR A 168 -15.75 12.77 0.39
C THR A 168 -15.41 13.66 -0.80
N GLN A 169 -14.92 14.87 -0.52
CA GLN A 169 -14.36 15.81 -1.49
C GLN A 169 -12.84 15.79 -1.51
N LEU A 170 -12.21 15.46 -0.38
CA LEU A 170 -10.75 15.35 -0.28
C LEU A 170 -10.41 14.23 0.70
N GLY A 171 -9.76 13.18 0.21
CA GLY A 171 -9.25 12.08 1.02
C GLY A 171 -7.75 12.20 1.23
N ILE A 172 -7.28 11.84 2.43
CA ILE A 172 -5.88 11.86 2.84
C ILE A 172 -5.52 10.48 3.37
N TYR A 173 -4.60 9.80 2.69
CA TYR A 173 -4.24 8.40 2.94
C TYR A 173 -2.78 8.33 3.36
N ALA A 174 -2.53 8.02 4.63
CA ALA A 174 -1.20 7.81 5.16
C ALA A 174 -0.71 6.40 4.82
N MET A 175 0.52 6.30 4.32
CA MET A 175 1.16 5.06 3.92
C MET A 175 2.51 4.93 4.61
N ASP A 176 2.71 3.87 5.38
CA ASP A 176 3.99 3.48 5.96
C ASP A 176 4.67 2.43 5.08
N VAL A 177 5.75 2.84 4.41
CA VAL A 177 6.59 1.99 3.56
C VAL A 177 7.86 1.66 4.33
N SER A 178 7.77 0.65 5.20
CA SER A 178 8.89 0.18 6.02
C SER A 178 9.57 1.31 6.83
N GLY A 179 8.77 2.20 7.43
CA GLY A 179 9.25 3.35 8.19
C GLY A 179 9.41 4.64 7.39
N ASN A 180 9.30 4.61 6.05
CA ASN A 180 9.17 5.82 5.24
C ASN A 180 7.68 6.16 5.11
N GLN A 181 7.26 7.30 5.64
CA GLN A 181 5.85 7.70 5.55
C GLN A 181 5.60 8.57 4.33
N PHE A 182 4.50 8.27 3.65
CA PHE A 182 3.98 9.03 2.52
C PHE A 182 2.53 9.41 2.78
N THR A 183 2.11 10.51 2.19
CA THR A 183 0.71 10.93 2.18
C THR A 183 0.23 11.03 0.74
N LEU A 184 -0.84 10.29 0.42
CA LEU A 184 -1.57 10.44 -0.83
C LEU A 184 -2.84 11.24 -0.58
N THR A 185 -2.95 12.40 -1.23
CA THR A 185 -4.11 13.28 -1.16
C THR A 185 -4.89 13.20 -2.47
N ILE A 186 -6.19 12.95 -2.40
CA ILE A 186 -7.05 12.70 -3.57
C ILE A 186 -8.28 13.58 -3.47
N ALA A 187 -8.56 14.40 -4.48
CA ALA A 187 -9.85 15.10 -4.56
C ALA A 187 -10.92 14.21 -5.20
N GLY A 188 -12.17 14.37 -4.78
CA GLY A 188 -13.30 13.57 -5.25
C GLY A 188 -13.31 12.15 -4.71
N ILE A 189 -13.92 11.23 -5.46
CA ILE A 189 -14.06 9.83 -5.08
C ILE A 189 -12.73 9.10 -5.33
N PRO A 190 -12.17 8.41 -4.33
CA PRO A 190 -10.90 7.71 -4.44
C PRO A 190 -11.07 6.32 -5.10
N PHE A 191 -10.21 6.01 -6.08
CA PHE A 191 -10.15 4.70 -6.76
C PHE A 191 -8.94 3.91 -6.29
N LEU A 192 -8.99 3.39 -5.05
CA LEU A 192 -7.87 2.66 -4.43
C LEU A 192 -7.91 1.14 -4.68
N ASN A 193 -9.08 0.57 -4.94
CA ASN A 193 -9.22 -0.87 -5.17
C ASN A 193 -8.98 -1.25 -6.64
N GLN A 194 -7.79 -0.94 -7.17
CA GLN A 194 -7.43 -1.23 -8.56
C GLN A 194 -5.95 -1.55 -8.73
N LYS A 195 -5.63 -2.21 -9.84
CA LYS A 195 -4.26 -2.60 -10.23
C LYS A 195 -3.28 -1.43 -10.18
N ALA A 196 -3.69 -0.28 -10.71
CA ALA A 196 -2.84 0.92 -10.76
C ALA A 196 -2.42 1.41 -9.37
N PHE A 197 -3.27 1.26 -8.36
CA PHE A 197 -2.94 1.68 -6.99
C PHE A 197 -2.00 0.70 -6.30
N ARG A 198 -2.24 -0.61 -6.46
CA ARG A 198 -1.29 -1.65 -6.07
C ARG A 198 0.10 -1.40 -6.68
N ASP A 199 0.14 -1.06 -7.96
CA ASP A 199 1.36 -0.83 -8.72
C ASP A 199 2.16 0.37 -8.16
N LEU A 200 1.49 1.47 -7.75
CA LEU A 200 2.14 2.57 -7.02
C LEU A 200 2.77 2.09 -5.71
N ILE A 201 2.01 1.34 -4.90
CA ILE A 201 2.52 0.81 -3.62
C ILE A 201 3.72 -0.10 -3.86
N TRP A 202 3.68 -0.96 -4.88
CA TRP A 202 4.81 -1.82 -5.24
C TRP A 202 6.04 -0.98 -5.59
N VAL A 203 5.89 0.04 -6.43
CA VAL A 203 6.98 0.95 -6.77
C VAL A 203 7.55 1.63 -5.52
N LEU A 204 6.69 2.13 -4.61
CA LEU A 204 7.13 2.78 -3.38
C LEU A 204 7.89 1.81 -2.46
N VAL A 205 7.36 0.60 -2.24
CA VAL A 205 8.00 -0.43 -1.41
C VAL A 205 9.31 -0.90 -2.03
N TYR A 206 9.36 -1.11 -3.34
CA TYR A 206 10.57 -1.53 -4.04
C TYR A 206 11.67 -0.46 -4.01
N ARG A 207 11.30 0.83 -4.12
CA ARG A 207 12.26 1.95 -4.18
C ARG A 207 12.71 2.45 -2.82
N TYR A 208 11.80 2.54 -1.85
CA TYR A 208 12.04 3.16 -0.55
C TYR A 208 12.01 2.16 0.61
N GLY A 209 11.45 0.97 0.42
CA GLY A 209 11.36 -0.04 1.47
C GLY A 209 12.72 -0.61 1.83
N ASN A 210 13.00 -0.71 3.13
CA ASN A 210 14.17 -1.42 3.66
C ASN A 210 13.74 -2.77 4.24
N VAL A 211 13.19 -3.64 3.38
CA VAL A 211 12.67 -4.94 3.82
C VAL A 211 13.80 -5.95 3.94
N LYS A 212 14.05 -6.43 5.16
CA LYS A 212 15.08 -7.44 5.42
C LYS A 212 14.54 -8.85 5.22
N PHE A 213 15.24 -9.65 4.43
CA PHE A 213 15.10 -11.10 4.41
C PHE A 213 16.01 -11.69 5.50
N LYS A 214 15.58 -12.79 6.16
CA LYS A 214 16.54 -13.61 6.92
C LYS A 214 17.59 -14.11 5.91
N LYS A 215 18.87 -13.87 6.18
CA LYS A 215 19.94 -14.56 5.45
C LYS A 215 19.86 -16.03 5.83
N ASN A 216 19.80 -16.90 4.84
CA ASN A 216 20.03 -18.34 5.02
C ASN A 216 21.45 -18.58 5.53
#